data_AF-A0AAE0K4M5-F1
#
_entry.id   AF-A0AAE0K4M5-F1
#
_cell.length_a   1.000
_cell.length_b   1.000
_cell.length_c   1.000
_cell.angle_alpha   90.00
_cell.angle_beta   90.00
_cell.angle_gamma   90.00
#
_symmetry.space_group_name_H-M   'P 1'
#
loop_
_entity.id
_entity.type
_entity.pdbx_description
1 polymer ?
#
loop_
_entity_poly.entity_id
_entity_poly.type
_entity_poly.pdbx_seq_one_letter_code
_entity_poly.pdbx_strand_id
1 'polypeptide(L)'
;MDSVREHLIDEAIFEAEQGLSQRVTAAKYSIALGTLNYRIHGKKARSEAFKHHPLSPVQESFIADWALNEEGAVFGPLKSYFREATKALAGFTAAAAINERRFLYCYRDALTLGTGSSDIRSGFRETGIWPYKPEKVMGDPEAVLDHDALTATPPRPQEAHLTTASSPI
;
A
#
# COMPACT_ATOMS: atom_id res chain seq x y z
N MET A 1 -27.49 -10.76 -23.44
CA MET A 1 -26.77 -10.07 -24.53
C MET A 1 -25.25 -10.16 -24.35
N ASP A 2 -24.71 -10.04 -23.13
CA ASP A 2 -23.25 -10.10 -22.88
C ASP A 2 -22.57 -11.41 -23.33
N SER A 3 -23.24 -12.57 -23.23
CA SER A 3 -22.66 -13.88 -23.56
C SER A 3 -22.24 -14.03 -25.03
N VAL A 4 -22.91 -13.35 -25.97
CA VAL A 4 -22.58 -13.44 -27.41
C VAL A 4 -21.36 -12.57 -27.73
N ARG A 5 -21.25 -11.41 -27.07
CA ARG A 5 -20.12 -10.49 -27.24
C ARG A 5 -18.82 -11.08 -26.71
N GLU A 6 -18.86 -11.75 -25.56
CA GLU A 6 -17.67 -12.39 -24.98
C GLU A 6 -17.18 -13.57 -25.85
N HIS A 7 -18.08 -14.37 -26.42
CA HIS A 7 -17.70 -15.42 -27.36
C HIS A 7 -16.95 -14.87 -28.59
N LEU A 8 -17.41 -13.76 -29.17
CA LEU A 8 -16.72 -13.11 -30.31
C LEU A 8 -15.34 -12.56 -29.92
N ILE A 9 -15.18 -12.13 -28.66
CA ILE A 9 -13.90 -11.70 -28.11
C ILE A 9 -12.94 -12.89 -27.99
N ASP A 10 -13.40 -14.03 -27.49
CA ASP A 10 -12.57 -15.23 -27.33
C ASP A 10 -12.11 -15.79 -28.67
N GLU A 11 -13.00 -15.81 -29.66
CA GLU A 11 -12.68 -16.21 -31.03
C GLU A 11 -11.67 -15.25 -31.69
N ALA A 12 -11.81 -13.94 -31.45
CA ALA A 12 -10.87 -12.93 -31.91
C ALA A 12 -9.48 -13.04 -31.22
N ILE A 13 -9.42 -13.43 -29.95
CA ILE A 13 -8.16 -13.69 -29.25
C ILE A 13 -7.46 -14.90 -29.88
N PHE A 14 -8.20 -15.99 -30.10
CA PHE A 14 -7.67 -17.19 -30.73
C PHE A 14 -7.06 -16.88 -32.10
N GLU A 15 -7.76 -16.14 -32.96
CA GLU A 15 -7.24 -15.74 -34.27
C GLU A 15 -6.02 -14.81 -34.20
N ALA A 16 -6.00 -13.87 -33.23
CA ALA A 16 -4.84 -13.00 -33.02
C ALA A 16 -3.61 -13.78 -32.54
N GLU A 17 -3.79 -14.82 -31.72
CA GLU A 17 -2.72 -15.72 -31.29
C GLU A 17 -2.17 -16.59 -32.42
N GLN A 18 -3.00 -16.92 -33.42
CA GLN A 18 -2.56 -17.61 -34.66
C GLN A 18 -1.73 -16.70 -35.60
N GLY A 19 -1.42 -15.47 -35.19
CA GLY A 19 -0.51 -14.55 -35.91
C GLY A 19 -1.20 -13.54 -36.82
N LEU A 20 -2.53 -13.44 -36.79
CA LEU A 20 -3.25 -12.38 -37.49
C LEU A 20 -3.06 -11.03 -36.77
N SER A 21 -2.96 -9.96 -37.56
CA SER A 21 -2.84 -8.60 -37.02
C SER A 21 -4.06 -8.24 -36.18
N GLN A 22 -3.84 -7.86 -34.92
CA GLN A 22 -4.89 -7.47 -33.96
C GLN A 22 -5.86 -6.42 -34.53
N ARG A 23 -5.36 -5.52 -35.40
CA ARG A 23 -6.18 -4.48 -36.05
C ARG A 23 -7.14 -5.07 -37.10
N VAL A 24 -6.70 -6.09 -37.83
CA VAL A 24 -7.52 -6.80 -38.81
C VAL A 24 -8.56 -7.67 -38.10
N THR A 25 -8.14 -8.39 -37.06
CA THR A 25 -9.03 -9.25 -36.27
C THR A 25 -10.09 -8.42 -35.54
N ALA A 26 -9.72 -7.29 -34.93
CA ALA A 26 -10.68 -6.36 -34.32
C ALA A 26 -11.72 -5.84 -35.32
N ALA A 27 -11.31 -5.51 -36.55
CA ALA A 27 -12.22 -5.09 -37.61
C ALA A 27 -13.15 -6.23 -38.06
N LYS A 28 -12.62 -7.46 -38.22
CA LYS A 28 -13.36 -8.66 -38.61
C LYS A 28 -14.50 -8.97 -37.63
N TYR A 29 -14.24 -8.90 -36.33
CA TYR A 29 -15.23 -9.20 -35.29
C TYR A 29 -16.03 -7.97 -34.80
N SER A 30 -15.82 -6.79 -35.41
CA SER A 30 -16.46 -5.53 -34.99
C SER A 30 -16.22 -5.18 -33.51
N ILE A 31 -15.00 -5.42 -33.03
CA ILE A 31 -14.57 -5.16 -31.65
C ILE A 31 -13.64 -3.94 -31.65
N ALA A 32 -13.74 -3.09 -30.63
CA ALA A 32 -12.78 -2.00 -30.45
C ALA A 32 -11.36 -2.58 -30.23
N LEU A 33 -10.37 -2.06 -30.95
CA LEU A 33 -8.97 -2.53 -30.86
C LEU A 33 -8.44 -2.50 -29.42
N GLY A 34 -8.78 -1.45 -28.67
CA GLY A 34 -8.43 -1.34 -27.26
C GLY A 34 -9.03 -2.46 -26.41
N THR A 35 -10.26 -2.90 -26.71
CA THR A 35 -10.88 -4.05 -26.02
C THR A 35 -10.12 -5.33 -26.35
N LEU A 36 -9.85 -5.62 -27.63
CA LEU A 36 -9.10 -6.83 -28.01
C LEU A 36 -7.71 -6.86 -27.36
N ASN A 37 -6.98 -5.74 -27.38
CA ASN A 37 -5.68 -5.63 -26.74
C ASN A 37 -5.75 -5.87 -25.22
N TYR A 38 -6.75 -5.30 -24.55
CA TYR A 38 -6.98 -5.50 -23.11
C TYR A 38 -7.20 -6.99 -22.77
N ARG A 39 -7.92 -7.70 -23.65
CA ARG A 39 -8.27 -9.12 -23.46
C ARG A 39 -7.12 -10.07 -23.79
N ILE A 40 -6.34 -9.78 -24.83
CA ILE A 40 -5.09 -10.51 -25.15
C ILE A 40 -4.12 -10.50 -23.96
N HIS A 41 -4.09 -9.41 -23.18
CA HIS A 41 -3.28 -9.30 -21.95
C HIS A 41 -3.97 -9.92 -20.71
N GLY A 42 -5.00 -10.75 -20.90
CA GLY A 42 -5.62 -11.55 -19.83
C GLY A 42 -6.58 -10.80 -18.91
N LYS A 43 -6.97 -9.57 -19.23
CA LYS A 43 -7.96 -8.84 -18.42
C LYS A 43 -9.37 -9.32 -18.77
N LYS A 44 -10.22 -9.51 -17.77
CA LYS A 44 -11.64 -9.90 -17.96
C LYS A 44 -12.55 -8.70 -18.18
N ALA A 45 -13.80 -8.97 -18.59
CA ALA A 45 -14.85 -7.96 -18.69
C ALA A 45 -15.02 -7.23 -17.37
N ARG A 46 -15.32 -5.94 -17.41
CA ARG A 46 -15.61 -5.15 -16.19
C ARG A 46 -16.69 -5.82 -15.34
N SER A 47 -17.78 -6.28 -15.97
CA SER A 47 -18.89 -6.97 -15.28
C SER A 47 -18.48 -8.31 -14.66
N GLU A 48 -17.49 -9.01 -15.22
CA GLU A 48 -17.01 -10.29 -14.70
C GLU A 48 -15.93 -10.10 -13.62
N ALA A 49 -15.06 -9.11 -13.78
CA ALA A 49 -14.09 -8.71 -12.76
C ALA A 49 -14.78 -8.30 -11.45
N PHE A 50 -15.97 -7.68 -11.54
CA PHE A 50 -16.78 -7.31 -10.38
C PHE A 50 -17.77 -8.39 -9.91
N LYS A 51 -17.86 -9.56 -10.57
CA LYS A 51 -18.64 -10.71 -10.05
C LYS A 51 -17.95 -11.39 -8.88
N HIS A 52 -16.63 -11.28 -8.78
CA HIS A 52 -15.87 -11.81 -7.66
C HIS A 52 -15.73 -10.75 -6.56
N HIS A 53 -16.71 -10.81 -5.64
CA HIS A 53 -16.68 -10.38 -4.23
C HIS A 53 -16.75 -8.87 -3.89
N PRO A 54 -17.96 -8.29 -3.73
CA PRO A 54 -18.19 -7.59 -2.47
C PRO A 54 -18.02 -8.61 -1.34
N LEU A 55 -17.15 -8.33 -0.38
CA LEU A 55 -16.98 -9.17 0.80
C LEU A 55 -18.36 -9.37 1.43
N SER A 56 -18.71 -10.61 1.77
CA SER A 56 -19.95 -10.83 2.52
C SER A 56 -19.84 -10.13 3.87
N PRO A 57 -20.95 -9.73 4.51
CA PRO A 57 -20.89 -9.10 5.84
C PRO A 57 -20.11 -9.95 6.87
N VAL A 58 -20.12 -11.29 6.69
CA VAL A 58 -19.36 -12.24 7.51
C VAL A 58 -17.86 -12.19 7.20
N GLN A 59 -17.49 -12.01 5.92
CA GLN A 59 -16.09 -11.84 5.52
C GLN A 59 -15.57 -10.45 5.93
N GLU A 60 -16.39 -9.41 5.82
CA GLU A 60 -16.04 -8.08 6.33
C GLU A 60 -15.90 -8.10 7.85
N SER A 61 -16.80 -8.76 8.58
CA SER A 61 -16.66 -8.91 10.02
C SER A 61 -15.44 -9.76 10.38
N PHE A 62 -15.13 -10.81 9.61
CA PHE A 62 -13.94 -11.62 9.81
C PHE A 62 -12.66 -10.83 9.52
N ILE A 63 -12.62 -10.02 8.46
CA ILE A 63 -11.46 -9.17 8.15
C ILE A 63 -11.35 -8.00 9.11
N ALA A 64 -12.46 -7.44 9.58
CA ALA A 64 -12.47 -6.40 10.60
C ALA A 64 -12.03 -6.95 11.95
N ASP A 65 -12.53 -8.12 12.36
CA ASP A 65 -12.11 -8.83 13.56
C ASP A 65 -10.65 -9.29 13.43
N TRP A 66 -10.24 -9.77 12.26
CA TRP A 66 -8.84 -10.09 11.95
C TRP A 66 -7.98 -8.84 11.97
N ALA A 67 -8.37 -7.69 11.42
CA ALA A 67 -7.57 -6.46 11.46
C ALA A 67 -7.55 -5.79 12.84
N LEU A 68 -8.61 -5.95 13.63
CA LEU A 68 -8.72 -5.48 15.01
C LEU A 68 -7.96 -6.41 15.98
N ASN A 69 -7.92 -7.72 15.71
CA ASN A 69 -7.13 -8.70 16.45
C ASN A 69 -5.67 -8.77 15.93
N GLU A 70 -5.43 -8.46 14.66
CA GLU A 70 -4.13 -8.23 14.03
C GLU A 70 -3.65 -6.79 14.23
N GLU A 71 -3.70 -6.37 15.49
CA GLU A 71 -2.57 -5.64 16.01
C GLU A 71 -1.24 -6.40 15.73
N GLY A 72 -1.26 -7.72 15.50
CA GLY A 72 -0.14 -8.60 15.15
C GLY A 72 0.29 -8.65 13.68
N ALA A 73 0.59 -7.53 13.01
CA ALA A 73 1.49 -7.57 11.85
C ALA A 73 2.90 -8.05 12.28
N VAL A 74 3.86 -8.15 11.36
CA VAL A 74 5.30 -8.43 11.66
C VAL A 74 5.86 -7.62 12.84
N PHE A 75 5.23 -6.46 13.13
CA PHE A 75 5.54 -5.54 14.22
C PHE A 75 4.78 -5.80 15.54
N GLY A 76 4.14 -6.96 15.73
CA GLY A 76 3.46 -7.32 16.98
C GLY A 76 4.34 -7.16 18.24
N PRO A 77 5.59 -7.67 18.25
CA PRO A 77 6.53 -7.45 19.35
C PRO A 77 6.82 -5.96 19.61
N LEU A 78 7.06 -5.18 18.56
CA LEU A 78 7.28 -3.73 18.64
C LEU A 78 6.11 -3.01 19.32
N LYS A 79 4.87 -3.33 18.92
CA LYS A 79 3.66 -2.75 19.51
C LYS A 79 3.50 -3.14 20.99
N SER A 80 3.84 -4.37 21.36
CA SER A 80 3.84 -4.83 22.75
C SER A 80 4.80 -4.00 23.62
N TYR A 81 6.05 -3.87 23.18
CA TYR A 81 7.04 -3.04 23.88
C TYR A 81 6.62 -1.57 23.95
N PHE A 82 6.04 -1.04 22.86
CA PHE A 82 5.57 0.34 22.83
C PHE A 82 4.39 0.58 23.79
N ARG A 83 3.43 -0.35 23.83
CA ARG A 83 2.30 -0.30 24.77
C ARG A 83 2.80 -0.38 26.21
N GLU A 84 3.81 -1.20 26.48
CA GLU A 84 4.41 -1.26 27.81
C GLU A 84 5.12 0.04 28.20
N ALA A 85 5.94 0.60 27.30
CA ALA A 85 6.64 1.86 27.52
C ALA A 85 5.68 3.06 27.72
N THR A 86 4.51 3.02 27.08
CA THR A 86 3.50 4.09 27.17
C THR A 86 2.54 3.95 28.35
N LYS A 87 2.49 2.80 29.05
CA LYS A 87 1.68 2.65 30.28
C LYS A 87 2.06 3.70 31.34
N ALA A 88 3.34 4.04 31.45
CA ALA A 88 3.84 5.06 32.38
C ALA A 88 3.43 6.49 31.96
N LEU A 89 2.99 6.69 30.72
CA LEU A 89 2.54 7.97 30.17
C LEU A 89 1.02 8.17 30.25
N ALA A 90 0.25 7.11 30.57
CA ALA A 90 -1.22 7.11 30.56
C ALA A 90 -1.89 8.10 31.54
N GLY A 91 -1.12 8.71 32.45
CA GLY A 91 -1.60 9.75 33.38
C GLY A 91 -1.24 11.19 33.00
N PHE A 92 -0.54 11.43 31.87
CA PHE A 92 -0.09 12.77 31.50
C PHE A 92 -1.06 13.50 30.56
N THR A 93 -1.36 14.76 30.85
CA THR A 93 -2.26 15.61 30.06
C THR A 93 -1.63 16.03 28.72
N ALA A 94 -2.30 15.71 27.61
CA ALA A 94 -1.80 15.80 26.22
C ALA A 94 -1.38 17.20 25.71
N ALA A 95 -1.56 18.27 26.48
CA ALA A 95 -1.30 19.65 26.03
C ALA A 95 0.18 20.08 26.09
N ALA A 96 1.09 19.24 26.57
CA ALA A 96 2.49 19.60 26.74
C ALA A 96 3.38 18.98 25.65
N ALA A 97 4.15 19.80 24.94
CA ALA A 97 5.23 19.37 24.02
C ALA A 97 6.23 18.36 24.64
N ILE A 98 6.26 18.29 25.97
CA ILE A 98 7.01 17.30 26.75
C ILE A 98 6.47 15.88 26.53
N ASN A 99 5.16 15.70 26.38
CA ASN A 99 4.55 14.39 26.17
C ASN A 99 4.78 13.88 24.76
N GLU A 100 4.82 14.77 23.75
CA GLU A 100 5.25 14.41 22.39
C GLU A 100 6.69 13.89 22.39
N ARG A 101 7.61 14.59 23.07
CA ARG A 101 9.00 14.12 23.19
C ARG A 101 9.10 12.78 23.91
N ARG A 102 8.35 12.60 25.00
CA ARG A 102 8.33 11.33 25.76
C ARG A 102 7.76 10.19 24.93
N PHE A 103 6.72 10.44 24.14
CA PHE A 103 6.17 9.48 23.21
C PHE A 103 7.21 9.01 22.18
N LEU A 104 7.97 9.96 21.61
CA LEU A 104 9.07 9.64 20.68
C LEU A 104 10.17 8.78 21.33
N TYR A 105 10.51 9.05 22.59
CA TYR A 105 11.46 8.21 23.33
C TYR A 105 10.92 6.80 23.57
N CYS A 106 9.67 6.67 24.00
CA CYS A 106 9.03 5.36 24.15
C CYS A 106 9.00 4.58 22.84
N TYR A 107 8.77 5.25 21.71
CA TYR A 107 8.76 4.63 20.40
C TYR A 107 10.16 4.19 19.96
N ARG A 108 11.18 5.02 20.16
CA ARG A 108 12.59 4.68 19.89
C ARG A 108 13.04 3.47 20.71
N ASP A 109 12.71 3.45 21.99
CA ASP A 109 13.13 2.38 22.88
C ASP A 109 12.41 1.07 22.51
N ALA A 110 11.12 1.15 22.19
CA ALA A 110 10.37 0.01 21.66
C ALA A 110 10.91 -0.50 20.32
N LEU A 111 11.34 0.40 19.41
CA LEU A 111 12.00 0.02 18.15
C LEU A 111 13.27 -0.78 18.41
N THR A 112 14.12 -0.29 19.31
CA THR A 112 15.39 -0.95 19.66
C THR A 112 15.16 -2.39 20.14
N LEU A 113 14.05 -2.64 20.84
CA LEU A 113 13.67 -3.96 21.33
C LEU A 113 12.94 -4.81 20.27
N GLY A 114 12.04 -4.18 19.49
CA GLY A 114 11.14 -4.87 18.55
C GLY A 114 11.72 -5.15 17.17
N THR A 115 12.88 -4.58 16.81
CA THR A 115 13.58 -4.87 15.55
C THR A 115 14.68 -5.92 15.69
N GLY A 116 14.72 -6.65 16.80
CA GLY A 116 15.59 -7.80 16.98
C GLY A 116 15.33 -8.85 15.90
N SER A 117 16.38 -9.55 15.43
CA SER A 117 16.22 -10.58 14.39
C SER A 117 15.29 -11.73 14.85
N SER A 118 15.24 -12.02 16.14
CA SER A 118 14.28 -12.95 16.75
C SER A 118 12.84 -12.47 16.60
N ASP A 119 12.58 -11.21 16.94
CA ASP A 119 11.25 -10.59 16.98
C ASP A 119 10.68 -10.42 15.58
N ILE A 120 11.51 -9.98 14.63
CA ILE A 120 11.15 -9.90 13.21
C ILE A 120 10.79 -11.29 12.68
N ARG A 121 11.63 -12.31 12.94
CA ARG A 121 11.34 -13.70 12.51
C ARG A 121 10.09 -14.26 13.17
N SER A 122 9.84 -13.92 14.43
CA SER A 122 8.62 -14.32 15.15
C SER A 122 7.38 -13.69 14.52
N GLY A 123 7.40 -12.38 14.23
CA GLY A 123 6.29 -11.67 13.60
C GLY A 123 5.96 -12.21 12.21
N PHE A 124 6.97 -12.53 11.39
CA PHE A 124 6.75 -13.18 10.08
C PHE A 124 6.23 -14.62 10.21
N ARG A 125 6.66 -15.37 11.24
CA ARG A 125 6.19 -16.73 11.49
C ARG A 125 4.72 -16.75 11.92
N GLU A 126 4.34 -15.85 12.80
CA GLU A 126 2.99 -15.77 13.38
C GLU A 126 1.94 -15.32 12.36
N THR A 127 2.29 -14.35 11.51
CA THR A 127 1.39 -13.80 10.49
C THR A 127 1.27 -14.67 9.22
N GLY A 128 2.23 -15.56 8.98
CA GLY A 128 2.28 -16.32 7.72
C GLY A 128 2.55 -15.46 6.47
N ILE A 129 2.87 -14.17 6.64
CA ILE A 129 3.22 -13.23 5.56
C ILE A 129 4.70 -13.41 5.22
N TRP A 130 5.11 -14.64 4.91
CA TRP A 130 6.48 -14.88 4.46
C TRP A 130 6.63 -14.35 3.02
N PRO A 131 7.66 -13.54 2.71
CA PRO A 131 7.88 -13.10 1.34
C PRO A 131 8.08 -14.32 0.43
N TYR A 132 7.15 -14.55 -0.50
CA TYR A 132 7.21 -15.69 -1.43
C TYR A 132 8.41 -15.60 -2.40
N LYS A 133 8.95 -14.38 -2.59
CA LYS A 133 10.12 -14.05 -3.42
C LYS A 133 10.91 -12.85 -2.84
N PRO A 134 11.68 -13.03 -1.76
CA PRO A 134 12.40 -11.93 -1.10
C PRO A 134 13.37 -11.19 -2.04
N GLU A 135 13.95 -11.90 -3.01
CA GLU A 135 14.85 -11.36 -4.03
C GLU A 135 14.22 -10.27 -4.91
N LYS A 136 12.89 -10.29 -5.09
CA LYS A 136 12.20 -9.24 -5.86
C LYS A 136 12.10 -7.92 -5.12
N VAL A 137 12.01 -7.96 -3.78
CA VAL A 137 11.94 -6.77 -2.94
C VAL A 137 13.33 -6.18 -2.75
N MET A 138 14.35 -7.02 -2.57
CA MET A 138 15.73 -6.54 -2.40
C MET A 138 16.32 -5.89 -3.67
N GLY A 139 15.78 -6.21 -4.85
CA GLY A 139 16.18 -5.59 -6.12
C GLY A 139 15.26 -4.47 -6.60
N ASP A 140 14.23 -4.11 -5.82
CA ASP A 140 13.28 -3.06 -6.20
C ASP A 140 13.91 -1.67 -5.99
N PRO A 141 14.07 -0.85 -7.04
CA PRO A 141 14.62 0.51 -6.91
C PRO A 141 13.81 1.40 -5.97
N GLU A 142 12.51 1.11 -5.77
CA GLU A 142 11.64 1.87 -4.86
C GLU A 142 11.80 1.42 -3.39
N ALA A 143 12.25 0.17 -3.15
CA ALA A 143 12.57 -0.34 -1.82
C ALA A 143 13.98 0.05 -1.34
N VAL A 144 14.86 0.43 -2.27
CA VAL A 144 16.14 1.06 -1.95
C VAL A 144 15.85 2.50 -1.51
N LEU A 145 15.66 2.71 -0.21
CA LEU A 145 15.66 4.05 0.36
C LEU A 145 17.03 4.67 0.09
N ASP A 146 17.07 5.66 -0.78
CA ASP A 146 18.26 6.44 -1.03
C ASP A 146 18.60 7.20 0.26
N HIS A 147 19.59 6.69 1.02
CA HIS A 147 19.97 7.23 2.32
C HIS A 147 20.35 8.72 2.23
N ASP A 148 20.83 9.16 1.07
CA ASP A 148 21.22 10.53 0.80
C ASP A 148 20.00 11.45 0.55
N ALA A 149 18.89 10.92 0.02
CA ALA A 149 17.67 11.68 -0.24
C ALA A 149 16.98 12.19 1.05
N LEU A 150 17.22 11.55 2.20
CA LEU A 150 16.64 11.93 3.49
C LEU A 150 17.30 13.15 4.16
N THR A 151 18.44 13.64 3.65
CA THR A 151 19.17 14.78 4.25
C THR A 151 18.82 16.15 3.68
N ALA A 152 18.00 16.23 2.64
CA ALA A 152 17.55 17.51 2.11
C ALA A 152 16.41 18.08 2.97
N THR A 153 16.76 18.72 4.10
CA THR A 153 15.82 19.59 4.80
C THR A 153 15.37 20.67 3.81
N PRO A 154 14.06 20.82 3.53
CA PRO A 154 13.59 21.87 2.64
C PRO A 154 14.09 23.23 3.17
N PRO A 155 14.61 24.12 2.31
CA PRO A 155 15.13 25.40 2.74
C PRO A 155 14.05 26.14 3.54
N ARG A 156 14.42 26.58 4.75
CA ARG A 156 13.54 27.35 5.64
C ARG A 156 12.85 28.44 4.82
N PRO A 157 11.51 28.52 4.81
CA PRO A 157 10.81 29.61 4.15
C PRO A 157 11.38 30.93 4.65
N GLN A 158 11.92 31.74 3.74
CA GLN A 158 12.44 33.05 4.11
C GLN A 158 11.26 33.89 4.60
N GLU A 159 11.32 34.32 5.85
CA GLU A 159 10.34 35.24 6.43
C GLU A 159 10.25 36.47 5.53
N ALA A 160 9.09 36.65 4.88
CA ALA A 160 8.82 37.82 4.07
C ALA A 160 9.01 39.06 4.96
N HIS A 161 10.10 39.78 4.73
CA HIS A 161 10.38 41.04 5.39
C HIS A 161 9.19 41.97 5.18
N LEU A 162 8.45 42.26 6.26
CA LEU A 162 7.42 43.30 6.29
C LEU A 162 8.11 44.65 6.04
N THR A 163 8.26 45.00 4.75
CA THR A 163 8.76 46.30 4.32
C THR A 163 7.58 47.26 4.25
N THR A 164 7.51 48.10 5.29
CA THR A 164 7.18 49.54 5.30
C THR A 164 5.94 50.02 4.53
N ALA A 165 5.02 50.63 5.28
CA ALA A 165 4.44 51.91 4.88
C ALA A 165 4.35 52.82 6.12
N SER A 166 5.40 53.62 6.33
CA SER A 166 5.34 54.84 7.14
C SER A 166 4.72 55.92 6.24
N SER A 167 3.52 56.38 6.60
CA SER A 167 2.87 57.53 5.95
C SER A 167 3.32 58.82 6.62
N PRO A 168 3.73 59.86 5.88
CA PRO A 168 3.90 61.19 6.45
C PRO A 168 2.60 62.00 6.36
N ILE A 169 2.40 62.88 7.34
CA ILE A 169 1.47 64.02 7.35
C ILE A 169 2.15 65.21 6.68
#